data_AF-A0A8T4YTG5-F1
#
_entry.id   AF-A0A8T4YTG5-F1
#
_cell.length_a   1.000
_cell.length_b   1.000
_cell.length_c   1.000
_cell.angle_alpha   90.00
_cell.angle_beta   90.00
_cell.angle_gamma   90.00
#
_symmetry.space_group_name_H-M   'P 1'
#
loop_
_entity.id
_entity.type
_entity.pdbx_description
1 polymer ?
#
loop_
_entity_poly.entity_id
_entity_poly.type
_entity_poly.pdbx_seq_one_letter_code
_entity_poly.pdbx_strand_id
1 'polypeptide(L)'
;MRRTRGYYYENLSMIPDERRYPIINILTDKRIGTLGDEFMALKARIGLNIIVRGKVWRIIQIEDETGTVYVVPSEDPFAAIPGWDGEMLPVPFDLAQETGKTRQEIGELLKTFGNVDTVAEKVAEKFNINREMLNEAVKEIEEHIKQVAHCRPITTSSSKLLTSIW
;
A
#
# COMPACT_ATOMS: atom_id res chain seq x y z
N MET A 1 25.59 27.32 25.78
CA MET A 1 25.53 27.60 24.32
C MET A 1 26.43 26.74 23.42
N ARG A 2 27.45 26.01 23.90
CA ARG A 2 28.31 25.17 23.03
C ARG A 2 27.71 23.83 22.56
N ARG A 3 26.73 23.25 23.27
CA ARG A 3 26.12 21.95 22.90
C ARG A 3 24.98 22.05 21.88
N THR A 4 24.25 23.18 21.83
CA THR A 4 23.10 23.35 20.94
C THR A 4 23.48 23.46 19.46
N ARG A 5 24.68 24.00 19.16
CA ARG A 5 25.19 24.10 17.79
C ARG A 5 25.57 22.72 17.22
N GLY A 6 26.15 21.83 18.02
CA GLY A 6 26.49 20.46 17.58
C GLY A 6 25.26 19.67 17.15
N TYR A 7 24.20 19.70 17.96
CA TYR A 7 22.95 18.99 17.66
C TYR A 7 22.30 19.42 16.34
N TYR A 8 22.38 20.71 15.99
CA TYR A 8 21.86 21.25 14.73
C TYR A 8 22.64 20.77 13.50
N TYR A 9 23.96 20.61 13.61
CA TYR A 9 24.78 20.11 12.50
C TYR A 9 24.79 18.58 12.41
N GLU A 10 24.52 17.86 13.51
CA GLU A 10 24.44 16.39 13.55
C GLU A 10 23.07 15.85 13.10
N ASN A 11 21.99 16.64 13.21
CA ASN A 11 20.63 16.27 12.80
C ASN A 11 20.10 17.25 11.73
N LEU A 12 20.88 17.44 10.66
CA LEU A 12 20.55 18.42 9.60
C LEU A 12 19.31 18.02 8.77
N SER A 13 18.91 16.75 8.85
CA SER A 13 17.69 16.24 8.22
C SER A 13 16.47 16.46 9.12
N MET A 14 15.37 16.95 8.53
CA MET A 14 14.04 16.94 9.18
C MET A 14 13.36 15.57 9.09
N ILE A 15 13.94 14.61 8.36
CA ILE A 15 13.47 13.23 8.31
C ILE A 15 14.04 12.51 9.55
N PRO A 16 13.19 12.10 10.50
CA PRO A 16 13.66 11.37 11.68
C PRO A 16 14.23 10.01 11.27
N ASP A 17 15.32 9.60 11.91
CA ASP A 17 15.85 8.24 11.72
C ASP A 17 14.87 7.22 12.29
N GLU A 18 14.39 6.32 11.45
CA GLU A 18 13.52 5.23 11.89
C GLU A 18 14.30 4.08 12.52
N ARG A 19 13.83 3.59 13.67
CA ARG A 19 14.38 2.40 14.31
C ARG A 19 13.99 1.15 13.54
N ARG A 20 14.97 0.27 13.32
CA ARG A 20 14.78 -1.02 12.65
C ARG A 20 15.13 -2.15 13.59
N TYR A 21 14.16 -3.03 13.84
CA TYR A 21 14.28 -4.12 14.78
C TYR A 21 14.59 -5.43 14.06
N PRO A 22 15.60 -6.22 14.46
CA PRO A 22 15.93 -7.47 13.78
C PRO A 22 14.86 -8.54 14.04
N ILE A 23 14.56 -9.33 13.00
CA ILE A 23 13.68 -10.50 13.11
C ILE A 23 14.54 -11.76 13.01
N ILE A 24 14.51 -12.61 14.05
CA ILE A 24 15.35 -13.80 14.17
C ILE A 24 14.48 -15.05 14.23
N ASN A 25 14.79 -16.03 13.39
CA ASN A 25 14.18 -17.36 13.47
C ASN A 25 14.86 -18.16 14.58
N ILE A 26 14.14 -18.46 15.67
CA ILE A 26 14.68 -19.15 16.84
C ILE A 26 15.19 -20.57 16.53
N LEU A 27 14.62 -21.25 15.52
CA LEU A 27 14.98 -22.62 15.19
C LEU A 27 16.34 -22.73 14.49
N THR A 28 16.76 -21.65 13.82
CA THR A 28 17.99 -21.63 13.03
C THR A 28 18.99 -20.59 13.49
N ASP A 29 18.58 -19.74 14.44
CA ASP A 29 19.29 -18.56 14.92
C ASP A 29 19.71 -17.61 13.79
N LYS A 30 18.93 -17.58 12.69
CA LYS A 30 19.20 -16.75 11.52
C LYS A 30 18.32 -15.52 11.52
N ARG A 31 18.92 -14.37 11.23
CA ARG A 31 18.18 -13.13 10.90
C ARG A 31 17.47 -13.28 9.55
N ILE A 32 16.16 -13.12 9.56
CA ILE A 32 15.32 -13.23 8.35
C ILE A 32 14.93 -11.86 7.77
N GLY A 33 14.98 -10.79 8.57
CA GLY A 33 14.60 -9.45 8.14
C GLY A 33 14.71 -8.39 9.23
N THR A 34 14.00 -7.29 9.02
CA THR A 34 13.80 -6.20 9.97
C THR A 34 12.37 -5.73 10.01
N LEU A 35 11.93 -5.26 11.17
CA LEU A 35 10.63 -4.64 11.40
C LEU A 35 10.83 -3.13 11.61
N GLY A 36 9.96 -2.31 11.02
CA GLY A 36 9.96 -0.86 11.23
C GLY A 36 9.35 -0.46 12.58
N ASP A 37 9.62 0.77 13.01
CA ASP A 37 9.21 1.28 14.33
C ASP A 37 7.70 1.41 14.49
N GLU A 38 7.00 1.88 13.47
CA GLU A 38 5.54 1.98 13.50
C GLU A 38 4.88 0.61 13.70
N PHE A 39 5.28 -0.40 12.92
CA PHE A 39 4.72 -1.74 13.06
C PHE A 39 5.06 -2.33 14.43
N MET A 40 6.29 -2.13 14.91
CA MET A 40 6.72 -2.55 16.24
C MET A 40 5.81 -1.96 17.32
N ALA A 41 5.57 -0.65 17.29
CA ALA A 41 4.75 0.04 18.29
C ALA A 41 3.27 -0.35 18.21
N LEU A 42 2.69 -0.31 17.01
CA LEU A 42 1.24 -0.40 16.82
C LEU A 42 0.72 -1.83 16.71
N LYS A 43 1.49 -2.75 16.11
CA LYS A 43 0.97 -4.07 15.70
C LYS A 43 1.73 -5.25 16.30
N ALA A 44 3.03 -5.17 16.51
CA ALA A 44 3.84 -6.32 16.93
C ALA A 44 3.42 -6.83 18.32
N ARG A 45 2.85 -8.04 18.36
CA ARG A 45 2.43 -8.73 19.59
C ARG A 45 2.80 -10.20 19.49
N ILE A 46 3.08 -10.83 20.63
CA ILE A 46 3.29 -12.28 20.71
C ILE A 46 2.02 -12.98 20.19
N GLY A 47 2.22 -14.00 19.35
CA GLY A 47 1.15 -14.75 18.68
C GLY A 47 0.77 -14.21 17.29
N LEU A 48 1.16 -12.97 16.94
CA LEU A 48 0.88 -12.41 15.62
C LEU A 48 1.66 -13.16 14.53
N ASN A 49 0.96 -13.54 13.47
CA ASN A 49 1.57 -14.10 12.26
C ASN A 49 1.90 -12.94 11.31
N ILE A 50 3.16 -12.88 10.85
CA ILE A 50 3.67 -11.86 9.94
C ILE A 50 4.27 -12.50 8.69
N ILE A 51 4.17 -11.83 7.55
CA ILE A 51 4.77 -12.29 6.29
C ILE A 51 6.13 -11.61 6.08
N VAL A 52 7.20 -12.39 6.01
CA VAL A 52 8.57 -11.89 5.73
C VAL A 52 9.22 -12.77 4.68
N ARG A 53 9.70 -12.16 3.57
CA ARG A 53 10.29 -12.84 2.41
C ARG A 53 9.38 -13.95 1.84
N GLY A 54 8.08 -13.68 1.75
CA GLY A 54 7.08 -14.61 1.19
C GLY A 54 6.78 -15.82 2.07
N LYS A 55 7.26 -15.86 3.32
CA LYS A 55 6.97 -16.91 4.30
C LYS A 55 6.26 -16.32 5.50
N VAL A 56 5.40 -17.13 6.11
CA VAL A 56 4.66 -16.75 7.32
C VAL A 56 5.46 -17.13 8.55
N TRP A 57 5.53 -16.21 9.51
CA TRP A 57 6.29 -16.32 10.73
C TRP A 57 5.42 -15.89 11.92
N ARG A 58 5.38 -16.68 12.98
CA ARG A 58 4.69 -16.33 14.23
C ARG A 58 5.65 -15.70 15.20
N ILE A 59 5.32 -14.51 15.71
CA ILE A 59 6.07 -13.87 16.80
C ILE A 59 5.86 -14.68 18.07
N ILE A 60 6.95 -15.18 18.67
CA ILE A 60 6.90 -15.93 19.92
C ILE A 60 7.44 -15.11 21.09
N GLN A 61 8.31 -14.13 20.81
CA GLN A 61 8.93 -13.29 21.81
C GLN A 61 9.41 -11.98 21.16
N ILE A 62 9.33 -10.90 21.92
CA ILE A 62 9.94 -9.61 21.61
C ILE A 62 10.86 -9.30 22.80
N GLU A 63 12.14 -9.05 22.53
CA GLU A 63 13.12 -8.71 23.56
C GLU A 63 13.04 -7.22 23.92
N ASP A 64 12.87 -6.89 25.20
CA ASP A 64 12.62 -5.50 25.62
C ASP A 64 13.83 -4.57 25.45
N GLU A 65 15.06 -5.08 25.62
CA GLU A 65 16.27 -4.25 25.58
C GLU A 65 16.67 -3.85 24.16
N THR A 66 16.64 -4.82 23.24
CA THR A 66 17.11 -4.63 21.86
C THR A 66 15.95 -4.43 20.87
N GLY A 67 14.72 -4.78 21.27
CA GLY A 67 13.56 -4.90 20.40
C GLY A 67 13.66 -6.06 19.41
N THR A 68 14.55 -7.04 19.62
CA THR A 68 14.67 -8.21 18.74
C THR A 68 13.39 -9.03 18.74
N VAL A 69 12.87 -9.34 17.54
CA VAL A 69 11.65 -10.12 17.36
C VAL A 69 12.02 -11.55 17.02
N TYR A 70 11.71 -12.48 17.93
CA TYR A 70 11.91 -13.91 17.71
C TYR A 70 10.67 -14.55 17.11
N VAL A 71 10.88 -15.36 16.07
CA VAL A 71 9.80 -15.98 15.33
C VAL A 71 10.01 -17.47 15.08
N VAL A 72 8.90 -18.18 14.84
CA VAL A 72 8.86 -19.56 14.33
C VAL A 72 8.07 -19.62 13.02
N PRO A 73 8.34 -20.58 12.13
CA PRO A 73 7.53 -20.78 10.93
C PRO A 73 6.05 -21.01 11.26
N SER A 74 5.15 -20.52 10.41
CA SER A 74 3.71 -20.77 10.49
C SER A 74 3.11 -20.91 9.09
N GLU A 75 1.86 -21.38 9.01
CA GLU A 75 1.12 -21.62 7.76
C GLU A 75 -0.21 -20.84 7.73
N ASP A 76 -0.39 -19.88 8.63
CA ASP A 76 -1.65 -19.12 8.72
C ASP A 76 -1.87 -18.26 7.44
N PRO A 77 -2.96 -18.49 6.68
CA PRO A 77 -3.27 -17.73 5.48
C PRO A 77 -3.67 -16.27 5.77
N PHE A 78 -4.01 -15.92 7.02
CA PHE A 78 -4.39 -14.55 7.42
C PHE A 78 -3.24 -13.76 8.05
N ALA A 79 -2.00 -14.16 7.77
CA ALA A 79 -0.83 -13.47 8.29
C ALA A 79 -0.78 -11.99 7.89
N ALA A 80 -0.45 -11.14 8.86
CA ALA A 80 -0.31 -9.72 8.65
C ALA A 80 0.88 -9.45 7.72
N ILE A 81 0.64 -8.66 6.68
CA ILE A 81 1.72 -8.07 5.89
C ILE A 81 2.30 -6.95 6.76
N PRO A 82 3.61 -6.98 7.11
CA PRO A 82 4.22 -5.85 7.79
C PRO A 82 4.07 -4.64 6.88
N GLY A 83 3.47 -3.56 7.42
CA GLY A 83 3.27 -2.33 6.67
C GLY A 83 4.59 -1.92 6.03
N TRP A 84 4.59 -1.73 4.71
CA TRP A 84 5.76 -1.17 4.04
C TRP A 84 5.71 0.33 4.30
N ASP A 85 6.78 0.81 4.92
CA ASP A 85 6.95 2.22 5.19
C ASP A 85 6.95 3.01 3.87
N GLY A 86 6.16 4.07 3.83
CA GLY A 86 5.72 4.73 2.60
C GLY A 86 4.21 4.63 2.40
N GLU A 87 3.42 5.09 3.37
CA GLU A 87 2.13 5.67 3.02
C GLU A 87 2.36 6.56 1.80
N MET A 88 1.79 6.20 0.65
CA MET A 88 1.81 7.10 -0.50
C MET A 88 1.31 8.44 0.01
N LEU A 89 2.08 9.51 -0.20
CA LEU A 89 1.64 10.86 0.14
C LEU A 89 0.19 11.01 -0.35
N PRO A 90 -0.73 11.47 0.50
CA PRO A 90 -2.13 11.53 0.14
C PRO A 90 -2.25 12.37 -1.12
N VAL A 91 -2.80 11.75 -2.17
CA VAL A 91 -3.09 12.49 -3.41
C VAL A 91 -4.03 13.64 -3.08
N PRO A 92 -3.77 14.86 -3.58
CA PRO A 92 -4.67 16.00 -3.37
C PRO A 92 -6.11 15.64 -3.70
N PHE A 93 -7.05 16.10 -2.87
CA PHE A 93 -8.47 15.74 -3.00
C PHE A 93 -9.01 16.03 -4.40
N ASP A 94 -8.65 17.18 -4.96
CA ASP A 94 -9.10 17.60 -6.30
C ASP A 94 -8.61 16.62 -7.39
N LEU A 95 -7.36 16.17 -7.30
CA LEU A 95 -6.79 15.18 -8.24
C LEU A 95 -7.48 13.81 -8.11
N ALA A 96 -7.79 13.40 -6.88
CA ALA A 96 -8.53 12.17 -6.64
C ALA A 96 -9.96 12.24 -7.22
N GLN A 97 -10.62 13.38 -7.07
CA GLN A 97 -11.94 13.65 -7.63
C GLN A 97 -11.92 13.65 -9.16
N GLU A 98 -10.95 14.31 -9.79
CA GLU A 98 -10.78 14.32 -11.24
C GLU A 98 -10.55 12.92 -11.79
N THR A 99 -9.64 12.15 -11.17
CA THR A 99 -9.36 10.76 -11.56
C THR A 99 -10.64 9.90 -11.47
N GLY A 100 -11.42 10.07 -10.41
CA GLY A 100 -12.69 9.37 -10.23
C GLY A 100 -13.73 9.73 -11.30
N LYS A 101 -13.83 11.00 -11.68
CA LYS A 101 -14.71 11.47 -12.77
C LYS A 101 -14.28 10.90 -14.11
N THR A 102 -12.98 10.91 -14.42
CA THR A 102 -12.45 10.32 -15.65
C THR A 102 -12.73 8.83 -15.73
N ARG A 103 -12.54 8.07 -14.63
CA ARG A 103 -12.90 6.63 -14.61
C ARG A 103 -14.40 6.40 -14.82
N GLN A 104 -15.26 7.26 -14.29
CA GLN A 104 -16.71 7.18 -14.52
C GLN A 104 -17.07 7.41 -15.98
N GLU A 105 -16.54 8.47 -16.60
CA GLU A 105 -16.76 8.79 -18.01
C GLU A 105 -16.32 7.65 -18.92
N ILE A 106 -15.15 7.06 -18.67
CA ILE A 106 -14.68 5.86 -19.40
C ILE A 106 -15.67 4.70 -19.24
N GLY A 107 -16.17 4.46 -18.02
CA GLY A 107 -17.16 3.42 -17.76
C GLY A 107 -18.50 3.65 -18.47
N GLU A 108 -18.95 4.90 -18.61
CA GLU A 108 -20.15 5.26 -19.36
C GLU A 108 -19.94 5.06 -20.87
N LEU A 109 -18.80 5.50 -21.41
CA LEU A 109 -18.42 5.26 -22.80
C LEU A 109 -18.34 3.76 -23.13
N LEU A 110 -17.79 2.95 -22.23
CA LEU A 110 -17.75 1.49 -22.39
C LEU A 110 -19.16 0.88 -22.44
N LYS A 111 -20.11 1.39 -21.66
CA LYS A 111 -21.52 0.93 -21.72
C LYS A 111 -22.22 1.33 -23.02
N THR A 112 -21.89 2.49 -23.59
CA THR A 112 -22.51 2.99 -24.82
C THR A 112 -21.92 2.35 -26.08
N PHE A 113 -20.59 2.25 -26.17
CA PHE A 113 -19.89 1.82 -27.39
C PHE A 113 -19.51 0.33 -27.37
N GLY A 114 -19.31 -0.28 -26.20
CA GLY A 114 -18.98 -1.70 -26.05
C GLY A 114 -17.62 -2.14 -26.62
N ASN A 115 -16.82 -1.22 -27.16
CA ASN A 115 -15.51 -1.50 -27.76
C ASN A 115 -14.41 -0.68 -27.06
N VAL A 116 -13.39 -1.37 -26.56
CA VAL A 116 -12.24 -0.77 -25.83
C VAL A 116 -11.45 0.18 -26.71
N ASP A 117 -11.17 -0.17 -27.97
CA ASP A 117 -10.35 0.64 -28.87
C ASP A 117 -11.03 1.98 -29.20
N THR A 118 -12.34 1.96 -29.45
CA THR A 118 -13.12 3.18 -29.74
C THR A 118 -13.20 4.10 -28.53
N VAL A 119 -13.30 3.55 -27.32
CA VAL A 119 -13.29 4.36 -26.09
C VAL A 119 -11.90 4.93 -25.84
N ALA A 120 -10.84 4.14 -26.03
CA ALA A 120 -9.46 4.60 -25.88
C ALA A 120 -9.12 5.73 -26.86
N GLU A 121 -9.59 5.67 -28.11
CA GLU A 121 -9.43 6.75 -29.09
C GLU A 121 -10.08 8.06 -28.62
N LYS A 122 -11.34 8.01 -28.16
CA LYS A 122 -12.06 9.20 -27.65
C LYS A 122 -11.38 9.81 -26.43
N VAL A 123 -10.85 8.98 -25.54
CA VAL A 123 -10.13 9.43 -24.34
C VAL A 123 -8.74 9.96 -24.71
N ALA A 124 -8.07 9.32 -25.68
CA ALA A 124 -6.78 9.75 -26.21
C ALA A 124 -6.84 11.13 -26.84
N GLU A 125 -7.90 11.42 -27.60
CA GLU A 125 -8.15 12.76 -28.16
C GLU A 125 -8.32 13.81 -27.06
N LYS A 126 -9.07 13.49 -26.01
CA LYS A 126 -9.32 14.41 -24.88
C LYS A 126 -8.05 14.80 -24.13
N PHE A 127 -7.15 13.83 -23.89
CA PHE A 127 -5.93 14.04 -23.12
C PHE A 127 -4.68 14.27 -23.99
N ASN A 128 -4.80 14.19 -25.32
CA ASN A 128 -3.70 14.24 -26.27
C ASN A 128 -2.59 13.20 -25.97
N ILE A 129 -2.99 11.97 -25.68
CA ILE A 129 -2.11 10.84 -25.29
C ILE A 129 -2.12 9.77 -26.38
N ASN A 130 -1.04 8.98 -26.48
CA ASN A 130 -1.01 7.81 -27.36
C ASN A 130 -2.09 6.77 -26.98
N ARG A 131 -2.92 6.40 -27.96
CA ARG A 131 -3.99 5.39 -27.83
C ARG A 131 -3.51 4.05 -27.25
N GLU A 132 -2.29 3.62 -27.59
CA GLU A 132 -1.77 2.31 -27.16
C GLU A 132 -1.55 2.26 -25.65
N MET A 133 -1.19 3.38 -25.03
CA MET A 133 -1.02 3.50 -23.57
C MET A 133 -2.36 3.48 -22.83
N LEU A 134 -3.42 3.99 -23.48
CA LEU A 134 -4.76 4.04 -22.89
C LEU A 134 -5.52 2.72 -23.03
N ASN A 135 -5.18 1.89 -24.02
CA ASN A 135 -5.82 0.59 -24.20
C ASN A 135 -5.68 -0.31 -22.97
N GLU A 136 -4.50 -0.35 -22.35
CA GLU A 136 -4.29 -1.12 -21.12
C GLU A 136 -5.11 -0.57 -19.95
N ALA A 137 -5.14 0.75 -19.78
CA ALA A 137 -5.91 1.40 -18.71
C ALA A 137 -7.42 1.23 -18.88
N VAL A 138 -7.94 1.35 -20.10
CA VAL A 138 -9.38 1.15 -20.39
C VAL A 138 -9.75 -0.33 -20.23
N LYS A 139 -8.87 -1.26 -20.62
CA LYS A 139 -9.07 -2.69 -20.40
C LYS A 139 -9.12 -3.05 -18.91
N GLU A 140 -8.23 -2.50 -18.10
CA GLU A 140 -8.29 -2.65 -16.63
C GLU A 140 -9.64 -2.17 -16.09
N ILE A 141 -10.14 -1.01 -16.57
CA ILE A 141 -11.45 -0.48 -16.17
C ILE A 141 -12.59 -1.41 -16.61
N GLU A 142 -12.52 -1.96 -17.82
CA GLU A 142 -13.53 -2.90 -18.33
C GLU A 142 -13.56 -4.21 -17.52
N GLU A 143 -12.38 -4.78 -17.22
CA GLU A 143 -12.22 -5.95 -16.36
C GLU A 143 -12.76 -5.68 -14.95
N HIS A 144 -12.45 -4.50 -14.39
CA HIS A 144 -13.01 -4.07 -13.12
C HIS A 144 -14.54 -3.95 -13.20
N ILE A 145 -15.14 -3.39 -14.24
CA ILE A 145 -16.61 -3.34 -14.39
C ILE A 145 -17.22 -4.76 -14.39
N LYS A 146 -16.58 -5.70 -15.08
CA LYS A 146 -17.00 -7.11 -15.12
C LYS A 146 -16.89 -7.79 -13.75
N GLN A 147 -15.82 -7.52 -12.99
CA GLN A 147 -15.62 -8.06 -11.64
C GLN A 147 -16.51 -7.38 -10.58
N VAL A 148 -16.76 -6.08 -10.72
CA VAL A 148 -17.64 -5.25 -9.89
C VAL A 148 -19.08 -5.77 -9.94
N ALA A 149 -19.54 -6.26 -11.10
CA ALA A 149 -20.82 -6.95 -11.22
C ALA A 149 -20.90 -8.22 -10.35
N HIS A 150 -19.76 -8.75 -9.88
CA HIS A 150 -19.69 -9.89 -8.99
C HIS A 150 -19.51 -9.52 -7.51
N CYS A 151 -18.85 -8.40 -7.12
CA CYS A 151 -18.59 -8.14 -5.67
C CYS A 151 -18.28 -6.72 -5.12
N ARG A 152 -18.29 -5.59 -5.85
CA ARG A 152 -18.12 -4.23 -5.23
C ARG A 152 -18.31 -3.09 -6.23
N PRO A 153 -18.95 -1.94 -5.92
CA PRO A 153 -19.10 -0.82 -6.87
C PRO A 153 -17.79 -0.11 -7.20
N ILE A 154 -17.72 0.50 -8.39
CA ILE A 154 -16.59 1.30 -8.89
C ILE A 154 -16.26 2.40 -7.87
N THR A 155 -14.97 2.66 -7.65
CA THR A 155 -14.49 3.80 -6.85
C THR A 155 -14.68 5.12 -7.61
N THR A 156 -15.94 5.51 -7.77
CA THR A 156 -16.34 6.82 -8.29
C THR A 156 -16.15 7.88 -7.21
N SER A 157 -16.03 9.15 -7.60
CA SER A 157 -16.03 10.33 -6.72
C SER A 157 -17.02 10.24 -5.54
N SER A 158 -18.17 9.59 -5.77
CA SER A 158 -19.25 9.45 -4.78
C SER A 158 -19.25 8.13 -3.98
N SER A 159 -18.37 7.15 -4.23
CA SER A 159 -18.45 5.83 -3.57
C SER A 159 -17.43 5.61 -2.44
N LYS A 160 -16.50 6.54 -2.21
CA LYS A 160 -15.45 6.42 -1.16
C LYS A 160 -15.77 7.09 0.19
N LEU A 161 -17.00 7.54 0.44
CA LEU A 161 -17.34 8.17 1.73
C LEU A 161 -17.80 7.20 2.83
N LEU A 162 -17.81 5.88 2.63
CA LEU A 162 -18.38 4.95 3.62
C LEU A 162 -17.58 3.68 3.95
N THR A 163 -16.26 3.67 3.73
CA THR A 163 -15.41 2.62 4.34
C THR A 163 -14.13 3.21 4.92
N SER A 164 -14.28 4.21 5.77
CA SER A 164 -13.42 4.43 6.93
C SER A 164 -14.08 3.79 8.15
N ILE A 165 -13.89 2.48 8.30
CA ILE A 165 -14.18 1.79 9.55
C ILE A 165 -12.90 1.03 9.92
N TRP A 166 -12.34 1.47 11.03
CA TRP A 166 -11.49 0.78 12.00
C TRP A 166 -11.48 -0.75 11.91
#